data_AF-A0A7G3ZCS6-F1
#
_entry.id   AF-A0A7G3ZCS6-F1
#
_cell.length_a   1.000
_cell.length_b   1.000
_cell.length_c   1.000
_cell.angle_alpha   90.00
_cell.angle_beta   90.00
_cell.angle_gamma   90.00
#
_symmetry.space_group_name_H-M   'P 1'
#
loop_
_entity.id
_entity.type
_entity.pdbx_description
1 polymer ?
#
loop_
_entity_poly.entity_id
_entity_poly.type
_entity_poly.pdbx_seq_one_letter_code
_entity_poly.pdbx_strand_id
1 'polypeptide(L)'
;MVAKRRTTLRNKAAAAAARNLEEVEDEELDVSSRSFLHQPRESKKEKQLNKHQIFLNRVLEKSSGRDDLAGISKSAVRRRKRKLRDELKPRMGDLLTSLREEDDLKQHVLEGSTDGGPSDGNSDPIAKKNVVRVLSKDERRAGELGYVHIRKNEPNIRNQKGAKALSIRETSRMNDILHNSSFQQNPFGALREAIMMKQQDRQ
;
A
#
# COMPACT_ATOMS: atom_id res chain seq x y z
N MET A 1 -5.73 31.98 16.41
CA MET A 1 -6.62 31.16 15.56
C MET A 1 -6.19 31.31 14.10
N VAL A 2 -5.63 30.27 13.48
CA VAL A 2 -5.17 30.37 12.08
C VAL A 2 -6.31 29.94 11.16
N ALA A 3 -6.90 30.89 10.43
CA ALA A 3 -7.99 30.63 9.51
C ALA A 3 -7.52 29.67 8.40
N LYS A 4 -8.14 28.47 8.35
CA LYS A 4 -7.91 27.51 7.26
C LYS A 4 -8.47 28.08 5.96
N ARG A 5 -7.61 28.66 5.12
CA ARG A 5 -7.98 29.10 3.77
C ARG A 5 -8.52 27.91 2.96
N ARG A 6 -9.76 28.01 2.49
CA ARG A 6 -10.38 27.00 1.60
C ARG A 6 -9.71 27.05 0.23
N THR A 7 -9.24 25.90 -0.24
CA THR A 7 -8.61 25.77 -1.56
C THR A 7 -9.69 25.70 -2.64
N THR A 8 -9.96 26.84 -3.28
CA THR A 8 -10.90 26.91 -4.41
C THR A 8 -10.23 26.44 -5.70
N LEU A 9 -11.04 26.04 -6.70
CA LEU A 9 -10.54 25.66 -8.03
C LEU A 9 -9.68 26.76 -8.66
N ARG A 10 -9.99 28.04 -8.42
CA ARG A 10 -9.19 29.19 -8.88
C ARG A 10 -7.78 29.19 -8.27
N ASN A 11 -7.67 28.93 -6.97
CA ASN A 11 -6.36 28.87 -6.30
C ASN A 11 -5.55 27.64 -6.73
N LYS A 12 -6.21 26.53 -7.07
CA LYS A 12 -5.54 25.33 -7.62
C LYS A 12 -5.06 25.55 -9.05
N ALA A 13 -5.85 26.23 -9.89
CA ALA A 13 -5.46 26.57 -11.26
C ALA A 13 -4.29 27.55 -11.28
N ALA A 14 -4.30 28.58 -10.41
CA ALA A 14 -3.20 29.52 -10.27
C ALA A 14 -1.90 28.85 -9.80
N ALA A 15 -1.97 27.91 -8.85
CA ALA A 15 -0.79 27.15 -8.41
C ALA A 15 -0.25 26.18 -9.47
N ALA A 16 -1.10 25.67 -10.36
CA ALA A 16 -0.66 24.85 -11.50
C ALA A 16 0.01 25.71 -12.58
N ALA A 17 -0.52 26.91 -12.84
CA ALA A 17 0.08 27.86 -13.78
C ALA A 17 1.45 28.37 -13.30
N ALA A 18 1.60 28.64 -12.00
CA ALA A 18 2.87 29.08 -11.42
C ALA A 18 3.97 28.00 -11.51
N ARG A 19 3.60 26.71 -11.43
CA ARG A 19 4.56 25.60 -11.60
C ARG A 19 5.03 25.41 -13.04
N ASN A 20 4.22 25.83 -14.01
CA ASN A 20 4.60 25.80 -15.41
C ASN A 20 5.39 27.06 -15.84
N LEU A 21 5.53 28.06 -14.96
CA LEU A 21 6.25 29.30 -15.27
C LEU A 21 7.75 29.21 -14.91
N GLU A 22 8.14 28.32 -13.99
CA GLU A 22 9.55 28.12 -13.62
C GLU A 22 10.30 27.11 -14.51
N GLU A 23 9.64 26.47 -15.47
CA GLU A 23 10.23 25.45 -16.36
C GLU A 23 10.13 25.83 -17.85
N VAL A 24 10.02 27.13 -18.14
CA VAL A 24 10.14 27.67 -19.50
C VAL A 24 11.27 28.69 -19.51
N GLU A 25 12.50 28.19 -19.41
CA GLU A 25 13.66 28.90 -19.94
C GLU A 25 13.53 28.91 -21.47
N ASP A 26 13.39 30.12 -22.02
CA ASP A 26 13.69 30.52 -23.39
C ASP A 26 13.25 29.57 -24.52
N GLU A 27 11.94 29.33 -24.66
CA GLU A 27 11.41 29.17 -26.02
C GLU A 27 11.23 30.56 -26.61
N GLU A 28 12.22 30.96 -27.41
CA GLU A 28 12.20 32.08 -28.34
C GLU A 28 10.87 32.08 -29.10
N LEU A 29 9.92 32.91 -28.63
CA LEU A 29 8.66 33.13 -29.32
C LEU A 29 9.01 33.91 -30.58
N ASP A 30 9.20 33.20 -31.68
CA ASP A 30 9.21 33.79 -33.01
C ASP A 30 7.78 34.28 -33.28
N VAL A 31 7.47 35.46 -32.76
CA VAL A 31 6.20 36.17 -32.91
C VAL A 31 6.16 36.61 -34.37
N SER A 32 5.77 35.70 -35.24
CA SER A 32 5.41 36.03 -36.62
C SER A 32 4.45 37.22 -36.57
N SER A 33 4.86 38.32 -37.21
CA SER A 33 4.25 39.65 -37.21
C SER A 33 2.84 39.73 -37.83
N ARG A 34 2.14 38.59 -37.92
CA ARG A 34 0.75 38.46 -38.37
C ARG A 34 -0.03 37.60 -37.37
N SER A 35 -0.40 38.23 -36.26
CA SER A 35 -1.18 37.64 -35.16
C SER A 35 -2.52 37.01 -35.57
N PHE A 36 -3.04 37.31 -36.78
CA PHE A 36 -4.32 36.80 -37.27
C PHE A 36 -4.22 35.63 -38.25
N LEU A 37 -3.02 35.23 -38.69
CA LEU A 37 -2.85 34.10 -39.61
C LEU A 37 -1.92 33.05 -39.00
N HIS A 38 -2.51 32.08 -38.30
CA HIS A 38 -1.77 30.90 -37.85
C HIS A 38 -1.42 30.01 -39.03
N GLN A 39 -0.17 30.12 -39.50
CA GLN A 39 0.38 29.16 -40.44
C GLN A 39 0.61 27.82 -39.72
N PRO A 40 0.11 26.69 -40.24
CA PRO A 40 0.42 25.39 -39.67
C PRO A 40 1.92 25.13 -39.80
N ARG A 41 2.61 25.00 -38.67
CA ARG A 41 4.07 24.73 -38.62
C ARG A 41 4.49 23.38 -39.22
N GLU A 42 3.55 22.44 -39.32
CA GLU A 42 3.79 21.09 -39.82
C GLU A 42 2.70 20.65 -40.80
N SER A 43 3.11 19.92 -41.83
CA SER A 43 2.19 19.34 -42.80
C SER A 43 1.40 18.16 -42.21
N LYS A 44 0.26 17.80 -42.81
CA LYS A 44 -0.51 16.61 -42.39
C LYS A 44 0.31 15.31 -42.52
N LYS A 45 1.15 15.22 -43.56
CA LYS A 45 2.05 14.08 -43.82
C LYS A 45 3.08 13.95 -42.70
N GLU A 46 3.69 15.05 -42.31
CA GLU A 46 4.67 15.13 -41.23
C GLU A 46 4.06 14.74 -39.88
N LYS A 47 2.86 15.24 -39.55
CA LYS A 47 2.14 14.84 -38.34
C LYS A 47 1.84 13.34 -38.29
N GLN A 48 1.54 12.71 -39.43
CA GLN A 48 1.36 11.27 -39.50
C GLN A 48 2.68 10.52 -39.29
N LEU A 49 3.77 11.02 -39.86
CA LEU A 49 5.10 10.46 -39.72
C LEU A 49 5.60 10.56 -38.26
N ASN A 50 5.45 11.73 -37.63
CA ASN A 50 5.77 11.94 -36.22
C ASN A 50 4.96 11.01 -35.29
N LYS A 51 3.66 10.84 -35.54
CA LYS A 51 2.83 9.87 -34.80
C LYS A 51 3.32 8.44 -34.97
N HIS A 52 3.72 8.06 -36.19
CA HIS A 52 4.26 6.74 -36.48
C HIS A 52 5.61 6.52 -35.77
N GLN A 53 6.50 7.50 -35.80
CA GLN A 53 7.80 7.44 -35.10
C GLN A 53 7.63 7.35 -33.58
N ILE A 54 6.74 8.16 -32.99
CA ILE A 54 6.41 8.06 -31.55
C ILE A 54 5.89 6.66 -31.21
N PHE A 55 5.07 6.07 -32.08
CA PHE A 55 4.59 4.71 -31.88
C PHE A 55 5.71 3.68 -31.96
N LEU A 56 6.59 3.76 -32.97
CA LEU A 56 7.74 2.86 -33.10
C LEU A 56 8.67 2.96 -31.88
N ASN A 57 8.96 4.18 -31.42
CA ASN A 57 9.80 4.39 -30.23
C ASN A 57 9.18 3.74 -28.99
N ARG A 58 7.85 3.84 -28.79
CA ARG A 58 7.14 3.15 -27.69
C ARG A 58 7.19 1.62 -27.82
N VAL A 59 7.15 1.09 -29.03
CA VAL A 59 7.25 -0.36 -29.26
C VAL A 59 8.67 -0.85 -28.99
N LEU A 60 9.69 -0.10 -29.43
CA LEU A 60 11.10 -0.40 -29.17
C LEU A 60 11.41 -0.36 -27.66
N GLU A 61 10.97 0.69 -26.95
CA GLU A 61 11.08 0.79 -25.49
C GLU A 61 10.41 -0.40 -24.79
N LYS A 62 9.21 -0.79 -25.21
CA LYS A 62 8.50 -1.96 -24.69
C LYS A 62 9.25 -3.28 -24.93
N SER A 63 9.94 -3.42 -26.06
CA SER A 63 10.73 -4.63 -26.38
C SER A 63 12.05 -4.71 -25.60
N SER A 64 12.58 -3.57 -25.17
CA SER A 64 13.86 -3.47 -24.45
C SER A 64 13.82 -3.91 -22.98
N GLY A 65 12.64 -4.29 -22.44
CA GLY A 65 12.50 -4.91 -21.12
C GLY A 65 12.93 -4.07 -19.90
N ARG A 66 13.31 -2.79 -20.11
CA ARG A 66 13.82 -1.92 -19.03
C ARG A 66 12.73 -1.37 -18.10
N ASP A 67 11.47 -1.36 -18.55
CA ASP A 67 10.32 -0.93 -17.76
C ASP A 67 9.04 -1.66 -18.22
N ASP A 68 8.54 -2.59 -17.40
CA ASP A 68 7.28 -3.34 -17.62
C ASP A 68 6.01 -2.46 -17.77
N LEU A 69 6.18 -1.14 -17.63
CA LEU A 69 5.15 -0.12 -17.59
C LEU A 69 5.40 1.02 -18.59
N ALA A 70 6.56 1.08 -19.26
CA ALA A 70 6.83 2.10 -20.27
C ALA A 70 5.93 1.92 -21.49
N GLY A 71 5.30 3.00 -21.94
CA GLY A 71 4.37 3.00 -23.08
C GLY A 71 2.93 2.54 -22.79
N ILE A 72 2.62 2.07 -21.58
CA ILE A 72 1.24 1.69 -21.20
C ILE A 72 0.53 2.88 -20.57
N SER A 73 -0.66 3.24 -21.09
CA SER A 73 -1.44 4.33 -20.50
C SER A 73 -1.86 4.03 -19.06
N LYS A 74 -1.97 5.08 -18.22
CA LYS A 74 -2.38 4.95 -16.82
C LYS A 74 -3.69 4.16 -16.64
N SER A 75 -4.64 4.31 -17.57
CA SER A 75 -5.90 3.59 -17.54
C SER A 75 -5.71 2.09 -17.82
N ALA A 76 -4.84 1.72 -18.76
CA ALA A 76 -4.49 0.33 -19.06
C ALA A 76 -3.75 -0.33 -17.87
N VAL A 77 -2.81 0.36 -17.23
CA VAL A 77 -2.14 -0.14 -16.00
C VAL A 77 -3.17 -0.38 -14.88
N ARG A 78 -4.09 0.56 -14.66
CA ARG A 78 -5.16 0.40 -13.67
C ARG A 78 -6.12 -0.74 -13.99
N ARG A 79 -6.36 -1.05 -15.27
CA ARG A 79 -7.18 -2.19 -15.70
C ARG A 79 -6.45 -3.51 -15.45
N ARG A 80 -5.16 -3.61 -15.82
CA ARG A 80 -4.31 -4.80 -15.56
C ARG A 80 -4.23 -5.11 -14.07
N LYS A 81 -3.95 -4.10 -13.23
CA LYS A 81 -3.91 -4.26 -11.76
C LYS A 81 -5.27 -4.58 -11.13
N ARG A 82 -6.39 -4.25 -11.78
CA ARG A 82 -7.72 -4.66 -11.32
C ARG A 82 -7.95 -6.14 -11.63
N LYS A 83 -7.73 -6.55 -12.89
CA LYS A 83 -7.84 -7.96 -13.31
C LYS A 83 -6.98 -8.89 -12.44
N LEU A 84 -5.70 -8.56 -12.25
CA LEU A 84 -4.80 -9.36 -11.42
C LEU A 84 -5.31 -9.47 -9.96
N ARG A 85 -5.84 -8.37 -9.39
CA ARG A 85 -6.47 -8.42 -8.06
C ARG A 85 -7.77 -9.21 -8.04
N ASP A 86 -8.50 -9.25 -9.14
CA ASP A 86 -9.76 -10.01 -9.27
C ASP A 86 -9.51 -11.51 -9.52
N GLU A 87 -8.34 -11.85 -10.05
CA GLU A 87 -7.81 -13.21 -10.18
C GLU A 87 -7.26 -13.71 -8.84
N LEU A 88 -6.54 -12.88 -8.08
CA LEU A 88 -6.01 -13.24 -6.76
C LEU A 88 -7.04 -13.21 -5.61
N LYS A 89 -8.28 -12.82 -5.87
CA LYS A 89 -9.35 -12.93 -4.87
C LYS A 89 -9.69 -14.41 -4.68
N PRO A 90 -9.99 -14.86 -3.45
CA PRO A 90 -10.43 -16.23 -3.21
C PRO A 90 -11.62 -16.57 -4.10
N ARG A 91 -11.45 -17.51 -5.02
CA ARG A 91 -12.52 -18.04 -5.87
C ARG A 91 -12.80 -19.47 -5.47
N MET A 92 -14.03 -19.74 -5.03
CA MET A 92 -14.44 -21.10 -4.65
C MET A 92 -14.33 -22.08 -5.81
N GLY A 93 -14.54 -21.62 -7.04
CA GLY A 93 -14.37 -22.46 -8.23
C GLY A 93 -12.93 -22.93 -8.44
N ASP A 94 -11.95 -22.08 -8.12
CA ASP A 94 -10.52 -22.40 -8.21
C ASP A 94 -10.12 -23.45 -7.16
N LEU A 95 -10.65 -23.33 -5.93
CA LEU A 95 -10.46 -24.35 -4.89
C LEU A 95 -11.06 -25.71 -5.28
N LEU A 96 -12.21 -25.74 -5.95
CA LEU A 96 -12.85 -26.98 -6.40
C LEU A 96 -12.13 -27.59 -7.60
N THR A 97 -11.48 -26.80 -8.45
CA THR A 97 -10.62 -27.31 -9.54
C THR A 97 -9.28 -27.78 -9.00
N SER A 98 -8.63 -27.01 -8.13
CA SER A 98 -7.37 -27.41 -7.49
C SER A 98 -7.53 -28.67 -6.62
N LEU A 99 -8.65 -28.85 -5.93
CA LEU A 99 -8.89 -30.08 -5.15
C LEU A 99 -9.01 -31.32 -6.05
N ARG A 100 -9.64 -31.19 -7.22
CA ARG A 100 -9.71 -32.26 -8.23
C ARG A 100 -8.33 -32.55 -8.82
N GLU A 101 -7.57 -31.50 -9.15
CA GLU A 101 -6.20 -31.62 -9.65
C GLU A 101 -5.25 -32.23 -8.60
N GLU A 102 -5.43 -31.93 -7.31
CA GLU A 102 -4.68 -32.54 -6.20
C GLU A 102 -4.98 -34.04 -6.04
N ASP A 103 -6.21 -34.47 -6.29
CA ASP A 103 -6.57 -35.88 -6.24
C ASP A 103 -5.98 -36.66 -7.43
N ASP A 104 -5.90 -36.04 -8.62
CA ASP A 104 -5.19 -36.59 -9.79
C ASP A 104 -3.67 -36.68 -9.55
N LEU A 105 -3.09 -35.68 -8.87
CA LEU A 105 -1.67 -35.67 -8.46
C LEU A 105 -1.36 -36.74 -7.41
N LYS A 106 -2.27 -37.01 -6.46
CA LYS A 106 -2.11 -38.08 -5.46
C LYS A 106 -2.14 -39.46 -6.09
N GLN A 107 -2.98 -39.69 -7.11
CA GLN A 107 -3.00 -40.96 -7.84
C GLN A 107 -1.66 -41.23 -8.52
N HIS A 108 -1.03 -40.20 -9.11
CA HIS A 108 0.31 -40.31 -9.70
C HIS A 108 1.44 -40.58 -8.69
N VAL A 109 1.32 -40.14 -7.43
CA VAL A 109 2.30 -40.45 -6.37
C VAL A 109 2.10 -41.86 -5.81
N LEU A 110 0.86 -42.36 -5.77
CA LEU A 110 0.53 -43.69 -5.25
C LEU A 110 0.92 -44.81 -6.24
N GLU A 111 0.76 -44.61 -7.55
CA GLU A 111 1.11 -45.61 -8.57
C GLU A 111 2.62 -45.72 -8.86
N GLY A 112 3.43 -44.79 -8.33
CA GLY A 112 4.90 -44.84 -8.45
C GLY A 112 5.63 -45.52 -7.28
N SER A 113 4.92 -46.05 -6.29
CA SER A 113 5.48 -46.45 -4.99
C SER A 113 5.30 -47.95 -4.67
N THR A 114 5.44 -48.83 -5.66
CA THR A 114 5.50 -50.28 -5.45
C THR A 114 6.78 -50.86 -6.05
N ASP A 115 7.93 -50.61 -5.42
CA ASP A 115 9.00 -51.61 -5.35
C ASP A 115 10.09 -51.24 -4.33
N GLY A 116 10.37 -52.18 -3.41
CA GLY A 116 11.73 -52.40 -2.87
C GLY A 116 12.16 -51.69 -1.57
N GLY A 117 12.00 -52.38 -0.43
CA GLY A 117 13.10 -52.53 0.56
C GLY A 117 13.07 -51.68 1.84
N PRO A 118 13.20 -52.30 3.05
CA PRO A 118 13.27 -51.60 4.34
C PRO A 118 14.73 -51.30 4.74
N SER A 119 15.01 -50.10 5.24
CA SER A 119 16.29 -49.76 5.88
C SER A 119 16.09 -48.77 7.02
N ASP A 120 16.24 -49.32 8.23
CA ASP A 120 16.95 -48.78 9.39
C ASP A 120 16.69 -47.35 9.88
N GLY A 121 16.06 -47.29 11.07
CA GLY A 121 16.71 -46.71 12.24
C GLY A 121 17.22 -45.27 12.17
N ASN A 122 16.31 -44.29 12.11
CA ASN A 122 16.51 -43.02 12.82
C ASN A 122 15.16 -42.35 13.10
N SER A 123 14.68 -42.49 14.34
CA SER A 123 13.50 -41.78 14.84
C SER A 123 13.91 -40.39 15.32
N ASP A 124 14.14 -39.48 14.37
CA ASP A 124 14.17 -38.06 14.69
C ASP A 124 12.77 -37.64 15.16
N PRO A 125 12.63 -36.93 16.30
CA PRO A 125 11.34 -36.50 16.78
C PRO A 125 10.74 -35.53 15.75
N ILE A 126 9.66 -35.96 15.10
CA ILE A 126 8.82 -35.19 14.21
C ILE A 126 8.66 -33.79 14.80
N ALA A 127 9.34 -32.83 14.19
CA ALA A 127 9.23 -31.43 14.51
C ALA A 127 7.73 -31.09 14.46
N LYS A 128 7.15 -30.84 15.63
CA LYS A 128 5.77 -30.36 15.78
C LYS A 128 5.69 -29.10 14.93
N LYS A 129 5.11 -29.22 13.73
CA LYS A 129 4.81 -28.08 12.88
C LYS A 129 3.95 -27.15 13.74
N ASN A 130 4.48 -25.97 14.05
CA ASN A 130 3.73 -24.90 14.67
C ASN A 130 2.64 -24.46 13.68
N VAL A 131 1.53 -25.18 13.68
CA VAL A 131 0.32 -24.79 12.95
C VAL A 131 -0.22 -23.58 13.71
N VAL A 132 0.11 -22.39 13.20
CA VAL A 132 -0.50 -21.14 13.64
C VAL A 132 -1.99 -21.25 13.33
N ARG A 133 -2.81 -21.55 14.35
CA ARG A 133 -4.26 -21.36 14.26
C ARG A 133 -4.50 -19.88 14.03
N VAL A 134 -4.84 -19.51 12.79
CA VAL A 134 -5.30 -18.17 12.46
C VAL A 134 -6.72 -18.05 13.00
N LEU A 135 -6.84 -17.73 14.30
CA LEU A 135 -8.12 -17.34 14.89
C LEU A 135 -8.69 -16.16 14.11
N SER A 136 -9.99 -16.27 13.83
CA SER A 136 -10.75 -15.25 13.11
C SER A 136 -10.69 -13.92 13.87
N LYS A 137 -10.80 -12.81 13.12
CA LYS A 137 -10.53 -11.45 13.62
C LYS A 137 -11.46 -11.00 14.76
N ASP A 138 -12.54 -11.75 15.01
CA ASP A 138 -13.55 -11.42 16.00
C ASP A 138 -13.31 -12.12 17.36
N GLU A 139 -12.56 -13.23 17.40
CA GLU A 139 -12.25 -13.97 18.64
C GLU A 139 -11.11 -13.34 19.46
N ARG A 140 -10.28 -12.47 18.88
CA ARG A 140 -9.16 -11.79 19.57
C ARG A 140 -9.57 -10.60 20.43
N ARG A 141 -10.88 -10.30 20.55
CA ARG A 141 -11.34 -9.00 21.03
C ARG A 141 -11.57 -8.88 22.54
N ALA A 142 -11.53 -9.96 23.32
CA ALA A 142 -12.07 -9.89 24.68
C ALA A 142 -11.10 -10.18 25.84
N GLY A 143 -9.86 -10.68 25.65
CA GLY A 143 -9.08 -11.14 26.82
C GLY A 143 -7.56 -11.20 26.77
N GLU A 144 -6.90 -11.02 25.61
CA GLU A 144 -5.43 -11.16 25.57
C GLU A 144 -4.70 -9.86 25.90
N LEU A 145 -3.82 -9.94 26.91
CA LEU A 145 -2.83 -8.91 27.26
C LEU A 145 -1.94 -8.63 26.04
N GLY A 146 -2.23 -7.54 25.33
CA GLY A 146 -1.45 -7.11 24.15
C GLY A 146 -2.28 -6.72 22.93
N TYR A 147 -3.59 -6.99 22.90
CA TYR A 147 -4.44 -6.52 21.82
C TYR A 147 -4.89 -5.07 22.00
N VAL A 148 -4.32 -4.15 21.22
CA VAL A 148 -4.75 -2.74 21.20
C VAL A 148 -6.03 -2.64 20.37
N HIS A 149 -7.17 -2.42 21.04
CA HIS A 149 -8.46 -2.22 20.38
C HIS A 149 -8.46 -0.90 19.60
N ILE A 150 -8.28 -0.98 18.27
CA ILE A 150 -8.30 0.20 17.41
C ILE A 150 -9.75 0.68 17.28
N ARG A 151 -10.11 1.75 18.00
CA ARG A 151 -11.43 2.35 17.90
C ARG A 151 -11.59 3.06 16.55
N LYS A 152 -12.80 3.00 15.99
CA LYS A 152 -13.14 3.73 14.76
C LYS A 152 -13.02 5.24 15.06
N ASN A 153 -12.37 5.98 14.17
CA ASN A 153 -12.10 7.44 14.26
C ASN A 153 -10.96 7.88 15.20
N GLU A 154 -10.17 6.96 15.75
CA GLU A 154 -8.92 7.33 16.44
C GLU A 154 -7.73 7.50 15.48
N PRO A 155 -6.78 8.39 15.81
CA PRO A 155 -5.58 8.56 14.99
C PRO A 155 -4.77 7.26 14.96
N ASN A 156 -4.32 6.89 13.76
CA ASN A 156 -3.63 5.62 13.50
C ASN A 156 -2.16 5.86 13.15
N ILE A 157 -1.25 5.12 13.79
CA ILE A 157 0.20 5.14 13.55
C ILE A 157 0.57 4.86 12.09
N ARG A 158 -0.25 4.09 11.37
CA ARG A 158 0.00 3.73 9.97
C ARG A 158 -0.17 4.90 9.02
N ASN A 159 -0.93 5.92 9.41
CA ASN A 159 -1.14 7.13 8.59
C ASN A 159 -0.24 8.25 9.12
N GLN A 160 0.54 8.90 8.26
CA GLN A 160 1.43 10.01 8.64
C GLN A 160 0.73 11.11 9.46
N LYS A 161 -0.49 11.49 9.08
CA LYS A 161 -1.28 12.48 9.82
C LYS A 161 -1.71 11.97 11.20
N GLY A 162 -2.05 10.70 11.28
CA GLY A 162 -2.43 10.04 12.54
C GLY A 162 -1.24 9.89 13.47
N ALA A 163 -0.08 9.45 12.95
CA ALA A 163 1.17 9.36 13.68
C ALA A 163 1.58 10.71 14.27
N LYS A 164 1.50 11.80 13.49
CA LYS A 164 1.78 13.14 14.01
C LYS A 164 0.81 13.55 15.13
N ALA A 165 -0.48 13.25 14.98
CA ALA A 165 -1.46 13.57 16.02
C ALA A 165 -1.25 12.73 17.30
N LEU A 166 -0.84 11.46 17.17
CA LEU A 166 -0.49 10.61 18.29
C LEU A 166 0.74 11.12 19.02
N SER A 167 1.80 11.47 18.29
CA SER A 167 3.02 12.03 18.86
C SER A 167 2.74 13.27 19.70
N ILE A 168 1.93 14.22 19.20
CA ILE A 168 1.54 15.42 19.97
C ILE A 168 0.80 15.04 21.26
N ARG A 169 -0.14 14.08 21.20
CA ARG A 169 -0.88 13.61 22.37
C ARG A 169 0.01 12.87 23.36
N GLU A 170 1.02 12.15 22.90
CA GLU A 170 1.98 11.45 23.75
C GLU A 170 2.93 12.42 24.43
N THR A 171 3.44 13.42 23.71
CA THR A 171 4.26 14.48 24.31
C THR A 171 3.49 15.25 25.38
N SER A 172 2.21 15.58 25.14
CA SER A 172 1.35 16.22 26.15
C SER A 172 1.20 15.34 27.39
N ARG A 173 0.83 14.06 27.21
CA ARG A 173 0.66 13.11 28.34
C ARG A 173 1.96 12.91 29.11
N MET A 174 3.09 12.89 28.44
CA MET A 174 4.40 12.76 29.07
C MET A 174 4.71 14.00 29.91
N ASN A 175 4.45 15.20 29.40
CA ASN A 175 4.62 16.42 30.19
C ASN A 175 3.72 16.41 31.43
N ASP A 176 2.47 15.97 31.31
CA ASP A 176 1.55 15.85 32.44
C ASP A 176 2.08 14.88 33.52
N ILE A 177 2.67 13.76 33.10
CA ILE A 177 3.31 12.79 34.01
C ILE A 177 4.55 13.39 34.68
N LEU A 178 5.38 14.12 33.93
CA LEU A 178 6.59 14.75 34.46
C LEU A 178 6.27 15.86 35.47
N HIS A 179 5.12 16.52 35.36
CA HIS A 179 4.67 17.52 36.32
C HIS A 179 3.93 16.92 37.55
N ASN A 180 3.66 15.62 37.56
CA ASN A 180 3.00 14.97 38.69
C ASN A 180 4.01 14.72 39.84
N SER A 181 3.77 15.34 41.00
CA SER A 181 4.63 15.21 42.18
C SER A 181 4.73 13.77 42.69
N SER A 182 3.65 12.99 42.63
CA SER A 182 3.64 11.57 43.02
C SER A 182 4.56 10.73 42.11
N PHE A 183 4.60 11.05 40.81
CA PHE A 183 5.49 10.37 39.87
C PHE A 183 6.96 10.77 40.07
N GLN A 184 7.22 12.04 40.39
CA GLN A 184 8.57 12.53 40.71
C GLN A 184 9.13 11.89 41.99
N GLN A 185 8.29 11.68 43.01
CA GLN A 185 8.70 11.06 44.27
C GLN A 185 8.91 9.55 44.12
N ASN A 186 7.98 8.84 43.46
CA ASN A 186 8.10 7.40 43.27
C ASN A 186 7.43 6.95 41.96
N PRO A 187 8.21 6.77 40.86
CA PRO A 187 7.64 6.44 39.55
C PRO A 187 7.01 5.04 39.53
N PHE A 188 7.58 4.07 40.26
CA PHE A 188 7.06 2.71 40.31
C PHE A 188 5.81 2.59 41.18
N GLY A 189 5.71 3.40 42.25
CA GLY A 189 4.51 3.50 43.08
C GLY A 189 3.32 4.06 42.30
N ALA A 190 3.51 5.21 41.66
CA ALA A 190 2.50 5.83 40.80
C ALA A 190 2.04 4.91 39.66
N LEU A 191 2.96 4.12 39.08
CA LEU A 191 2.62 3.15 38.04
C LEU A 191 1.76 2.00 38.58
N ARG A 192 2.06 1.47 39.77
CA ARG A 192 1.23 0.43 40.40
C ARG A 192 -0.19 0.91 40.66
N GLU A 193 -0.33 2.12 41.21
CA GLU A 193 -1.64 2.75 41.44
C GLU A 193 -2.43 2.93 40.13
N ALA A 194 -1.77 3.42 39.07
CA ALA A 194 -2.41 3.58 37.76
C ALA A 194 -2.84 2.24 37.13
N ILE A 195 -2.07 1.17 37.33
CA ILE A 195 -2.45 -0.18 36.88
C ILE A 195 -3.65 -0.69 37.68
N MET A 196 -3.66 -0.49 39.00
CA MET A 196 -4.78 -0.88 39.87
C MET A 196 -6.07 -0.14 39.49
N MET A 197 -6.03 1.19 39.29
CA MET A 197 -7.19 1.95 38.83
C MET A 197 -7.73 1.45 37.49
N LYS A 198 -6.84 1.14 36.52
CA LYS A 198 -7.26 0.56 35.22
C LYS A 198 -7.81 -0.86 35.29
N GLN A 199 -7.53 -1.59 36.37
CA GLN A 199 -8.13 -2.90 36.61
C GLN A 199 -9.52 -2.76 37.22
N GLN A 200 -9.70 -1.79 38.13
CA GLN A 200 -11.00 -1.43 38.71
C GLN A 200 -11.97 -0.90 37.65
N ASP A 201 -11.54 0.00 36.76
CA ASP A 201 -12.37 0.56 35.68
C ASP A 201 -12.81 -0.48 34.62
N ARG A 202 -12.20 -1.67 34.63
CA ARG A 202 -12.49 -2.74 33.68
C ARG A 202 -13.46 -3.79 34.21
N GLN A 203 -13.77 -3.78 35.50
CA GLN A 203 -14.84 -4.57 36.10
C GLN A 203 -16.16 -3.81 36.05
#